data_AF-A0A6C1RRF6-F1
#
_entry.id   AF-A0A6C1RRF6-F1
#
_cell.length_a   1.000
_cell.length_b   1.000
_cell.length_c   1.000
_cell.angle_alpha   90.00
_cell.angle_beta   90.00
_cell.angle_gamma   90.00
#
_symmetry.space_group_name_H-M   'P 1'
#
loop_
_entity.id
_entity.type
_entity.pdbx_description
1 polymer ?
#
loop_
_entity_poly.entity_id
_entity_poly.type
_entity_poly.pdbx_seq_one_letter_code
_entity_poly.pdbx_strand_id
1 'polypeptide(L)' 'MRTIIEIPDSYVQRLDELKQQRRVSRSELIREAVERYLESAAGSVEDTAFGVWAEQGARREDGVTYQQRLRSEWDS' A
#
# COMPACT_ATOMS: atom_id res chain seq x y z
N MET A 1 5.78 10.62 -6.83
CA MET A 1 4.95 10.77 -8.05
C MET A 1 4.16 12.07 -7.95
N ARG A 2 3.94 12.80 -9.06
CA ARG A 2 3.09 14.00 -9.11
C ARG A 2 1.85 13.67 -9.95
N THR A 3 0.67 14.03 -9.46
CA THR A 3 -0.59 13.90 -10.20
C THR A 3 -1.30 15.25 -10.23
N ILE A 4 -2.15 15.46 -11.23
CA ILE A 4 -3.02 16.64 -11.34
C ILE A 4 -4.44 16.12 -11.17
N ILE A 5 -5.18 16.72 -10.25
CA ILE A 5 -6.57 16.39 -9.96
C ILE A 5 -7.39 17.67 -9.91
N GLU A 6 -8.62 17.60 -10.39
CA GLU A 6 -9.57 18.70 -10.25
C GLU A 6 -10.26 18.59 -8.90
N ILE A 7 -10.26 19.69 -8.14
CA ILE A 7 -10.90 19.80 -6.84
C ILE A 7 -11.69 21.11 -6.84
N PRO A 8 -12.95 21.14 -6.39
CA PRO A 8 -13.71 22.37 -6.25
C PRO A 8 -12.98 23.42 -5.41
N ASP A 9 -13.04 24.70 -5.82
CA ASP A 9 -12.39 25.81 -5.12
C ASP A 9 -12.81 25.91 -3.64
N SER A 10 -14.06 25.58 -3.34
CA SER A 10 -14.59 25.56 -1.98
C SER A 10 -13.86 24.57 -1.07
N TYR A 11 -13.36 23.46 -1.61
CA TYR A 11 -12.58 22.49 -0.86
C TYR A 11 -11.12 22.94 -0.73
N VAL A 12 -10.56 23.59 -1.75
CA VAL A 12 -9.22 24.19 -1.68
C VAL A 12 -9.15 25.22 -0.56
N GLN A 13 -10.16 26.08 -0.45
CA GLN A 13 -10.25 27.07 0.63
C GLN A 13 -10.25 26.42 2.02
N ARG A 14 -11.06 25.38 2.22
CA ARG A 14 -11.10 24.63 3.49
C ARG A 14 -9.78 23.95 3.80
N LEU A 15 -9.09 23.41 2.79
CA LEU A 15 -7.77 22.82 2.97
C LEU A 15 -6.72 23.88 3.37
N ASP A 16 -6.80 25.09 2.85
CA ASP A 16 -5.91 26.18 3.26
C ASP A 16 -6.18 26.67 4.69
N GLU A 17 -7.44 26.71 5.13
CA GLU A 17 -7.79 26.96 6.53
C GLU A 17 -7.22 25.87 7.45
N LEU A 18 -7.40 24.60 7.09
CA LEU A 18 -6.90 23.46 7.85
C LEU A 18 -5.37 23.45 7.92
N LYS A 19 -4.71 23.84 6.82
CA LYS A 19 -3.26 24.00 6.72
C LYS A 19 -2.74 25.01 7.76
N GLN A 20 -3.41 26.15 7.91
CA GLN A 20 -3.04 27.17 8.88
C GLN A 20 -3.24 26.70 10.32
N GLN A 21 -4.37 26.04 10.59
CA GLN A 21 -4.68 25.52 11.92
C GLN A 21 -3.68 24.45 12.38
N ARG A 22 -3.30 23.54 11.48
CA ARG A 22 -2.40 22.41 11.78
C ARG A 22 -0.92 22.71 11.55
N ARG A 23 -0.58 23.85 10.92
CA ARG A 23 0.80 24.24 10.55
C ARG A 23 1.53 23.21 9.69
N VAL A 24 0.82 22.55 8.78
CA VAL A 24 1.38 21.58 7.82
C VAL A 24 1.30 22.12 6.40
N SER A 25 1.76 21.37 5.40
CA SER A 25 1.59 21.74 4.00
C SER A 25 0.25 21.21 3.44
N ARG A 26 -0.24 21.79 2.35
CA ARG A 26 -1.43 21.26 1.65
C ARG A 26 -1.20 19.81 1.16
N SER A 27 -0.01 19.50 0.66
CA SER A 27 0.33 18.15 0.20
C SER A 27 0.42 17.13 1.33
N GLU A 28 0.77 17.54 2.55
CA GLU A 28 0.68 16.70 3.75
C GLU A 28 -0.76 16.28 4.00
N LEU A 29 -1.68 17.25 4.03
CA LEU A 29 -3.10 16.98 4.28
C LEU A 29 -3.71 16.03 3.24
N ILE A 30 -3.32 16.19 1.97
CA ILE A 30 -3.78 15.29 0.90
C ILE A 30 -3.21 13.89 1.09
N ARG A 31 -1.93 13.74 1.46
CA ARG A 31 -1.34 12.43 1.76
C ARG A 31 -2.03 11.75 2.93
N GLU A 32 -2.23 12.47 4.04
CA GLU A 32 -2.96 11.99 5.23
C GLU A 32 -4.38 11.53 4.85
N ALA A 33 -5.08 12.28 3.99
CA ALA A 33 -6.42 11.90 3.54
C ALA A 33 -6.41 10.64 2.67
N VAL A 34 -5.42 10.49 1.77
CA VAL A 34 -5.27 9.29 0.93
C VAL A 34 -4.94 8.08 1.79
N GLU A 35 -4.02 8.20 2.75
CA GLU A 35 -3.64 7.13 3.67
C GLU A 35 -4.85 6.63 4.47
N ARG A 36 -5.60 7.55 5.11
CA ARG A 36 -6.83 7.20 5.84
C ARG A 36 -7.89 6.57 4.94
N TYR A 37 -8.03 7.03 3.71
CA TYR A 37 -8.95 6.43 2.76
C TYR A 37 -8.53 5.00 2.42
N LEU A 38 -7.24 4.76 2.19
CA LEU A 38 -6.71 3.43 1.94
C LEU A 38 -6.86 2.50 3.14
N GLU A 39 -6.57 2.97 4.36
CA GLU A 39 -6.77 2.19 5.60
C GLU A 39 -8.24 1.79 5.78
N SER A 40 -9.16 2.74 5.57
CA SER A 40 -10.61 2.45 5.68
C SER A 40 -11.13 1.56 4.56
N ALA A 41 -10.55 1.64 3.35
CA ALA A 41 -10.86 0.75 2.24
C ALA A 41 -10.25 -0.66 2.41
N ALA A 42 -9.07 -0.74 3.05
CA ALA A 42 -8.32 -1.98 3.28
C ALA A 42 -9.05 -2.96 4.19
N GLY A 43 -9.95 -2.48 5.05
CA GLY A 43 -10.88 -3.31 5.83
C GLY A 43 -11.79 -4.24 5.01
N SER A 44 -11.76 -4.16 3.67
CA SER A 44 -12.42 -5.09 2.75
C SER A 44 -11.47 -5.96 1.92
N VAL A 45 -10.17 -5.62 1.82
CA VAL A 45 -9.22 -6.27 0.91
C VAL A 45 -8.14 -7.06 1.65
N GLU A 46 -7.66 -6.59 2.80
CA GLU A 46 -6.59 -7.27 3.55
C GLU A 46 -7.03 -8.62 4.12
N ASP A 47 -8.30 -8.75 4.53
CA ASP A 47 -8.86 -10.04 4.98
C ASP A 47 -8.87 -11.09 3.85
N THR A 48 -8.89 -10.66 2.59
CA THR A 48 -8.82 -11.57 1.44
C THR A 48 -7.37 -11.76 0.95
N ALA A 49 -6.54 -10.71 1.01
CA ALA A 49 -5.19 -10.73 0.47
C ALA A 49 -4.21 -11.58 1.30
N PHE A 50 -4.32 -11.60 2.64
CA PHE A 50 -3.46 -12.48 3.44
C PHE A 50 -3.75 -13.97 3.23
N GLY A 51 -5.00 -14.33 2.87
CA GLY A 51 -5.37 -15.72 2.55
C GLY A 51 -4.87 -16.19 1.19
N VAL A 52 -4.93 -15.35 0.16
CA VAL A 52 -4.56 -15.74 -1.22
C VAL A 52 -3.06 -15.95 -1.37
N TRP A 53 -2.21 -15.21 -0.66
CA TRP A 53 -0.76 -15.45 -0.66
C TRP A 53 -0.41 -16.75 0.08
N ALA A 54 -1.15 -17.10 1.14
CA ALA A 54 -0.97 -18.38 1.84
C ALA A 54 -1.39 -19.57 0.98
N GLU A 55 -2.52 -19.48 0.27
CA GLU A 55 -3.03 -20.54 -0.60
C GLU A 55 -2.19 -20.75 -1.87
N GLN A 56 -1.66 -19.66 -2.46
CA GLN A 56 -0.76 -19.75 -3.62
C GLN A 56 0.69 -20.06 -3.26
N GLY A 57 1.12 -19.73 -2.03
CA GLY A 57 2.43 -20.06 -1.47
C GLY A 57 2.54 -21.54 -1.09
N ALA A 58 1.48 -22.12 -0.52
CA ALA A 58 1.44 -23.55 -0.17
C ALA A 58 1.49 -24.50 -1.38
N ARG A 59 1.29 -23.98 -2.60
CA ARG A 59 1.30 -24.74 -3.85
C ARG A 59 2.62 -24.64 -4.62
N ARG A 60 3.54 -23.78 -4.19
CA ARG A 60 4.90 -23.70 -4.75
C ARG A 60 5.83 -24.45 -3.81
N GLU A 61 6.62 -25.34 -4.39
CA GLU A 61 7.66 -26.13 -3.73
C GLU A 61 8.42 -25.28 -2.70
N ASP A 62 8.60 -25.81 -1.48
CA ASP A 62 9.32 -25.12 -0.41
C ASP A 62 10.65 -24.59 -0.96
N GLY A 63 10.86 -23.27 -0.81
CA GLY A 63 12.04 -22.58 -1.34
C GLY A 63 13.35 -23.18 -0.84
N VAL A 64 13.33 -23.80 0.34
CA VAL A 64 14.49 -24.53 0.90
C VAL A 64 14.76 -25.81 0.11
N THR A 65 13.72 -26.58 -0.23
CA THR A 65 13.84 -27.79 -1.05
C THR A 65 14.34 -27.47 -2.45
N TYR A 66 13.85 -26.39 -3.05
CA TYR A 66 14.31 -25.92 -4.37
C TYR A 66 15.80 -25.57 -4.37
N GLN A 67 16.27 -24.85 -3.34
CA GLN A 67 17.68 -24.49 -3.19
C GLN A 67 18.58 -25.71 -2.96
N GLN A 68 18.11 -26.69 -2.17
CA GLN A 68 18.85 -27.93 -1.93
C GLN A 68 19.02 -28.75 -3.21
N ARG A 69 17.96 -28.86 -4.04
CA ARG A 69 18.03 -29.53 -5.34
C ARG A 69 19.09 -28.90 -6.25
N LEU A 70 19.06 -27.57 -6.41
CA LEU A 70 20.04 -26.85 -7.22
C LEU A 70 21.48 -27.02 -6.72
N ARG A 71 21.69 -27.10 -5.41
CA ARG A 71 23.03 -27.33 -4.84
C ARG A 71 23.53 -28.75 -5.04
N SER A 72 22.65 -29.75 -4.98
CA SER A 72 23.04 -31.15 -5.19
C SER A 72 23.57 -31.44 -6.60
N GLU A 73 23.26 -30.58 -7.58
CA GLU A 73 23.75 -30.70 -8.96
C GLU A 73 25.24 -30.31 -9.11
N TRP A 74 25.86 -29.68 -8.09
CA TRP A 74 27.25 -29.19 -8.15
C TRP A 74 28.24 -30.05 -7.34
N ASP A 75 27.75 -31.05 -6.59
CA ASP A 75 28.56 -31.98 -5.80
C ASP A 75 28.85 -33.30 -6.57
N SER A 76 28.86 -33.27 -7.91
CA SER A 76 29.32 -34.38 -8.79
C SER A 76 30.33 -33.91 -9.82
#